data_AF-A0A535VVI2-F1
#
_entry.id   AF-A0A535VVI2-F1
#
_cell.length_a   1.000
_cell.length_b   1.000
_cell.length_c   1.000
_cell.angle_alpha   90.00
_cell.angle_beta   90.00
_cell.angle_gamma   90.00
#
_symmetry.space_group_name_H-M   'P 1'
#
loop_
_entity.id
_entity.type
_entity.pdbx_description
1 polymer ?
#
loop_
_entity_poly.entity_id
_entity_poly.type
_entity_poly.pdbx_seq_one_letter_code
_entity_poly.pdbx_strand_id
1 'polypeptide(L)'
;MTTVDRVQAPSPTSPFDAWRTRDIVVAAVIGVVFGVVFFAWNQLYAGLDAVTKPFSDVIYGMWLVPAILAPLVIRKPGAALFAEMAGAGVSALLGSQWGPDTLLSGFVQGAAAELVFAFVGYRRWSFPVVAVAAIASALAAWAHDWVLYYADVSLGLQLLRLSFMALSAVVIAGLGSLALERSLRRTGVLDRFGAARGSTG
;
A
#
# COMPACT_ATOMS: atom_id res chain seq x y z
N MET A 1 -48.80 -21.16 21.08
CA MET A 1 -47.43 -21.11 21.62
C MET A 1 -46.51 -20.82 20.44
N THR A 2 -46.23 -19.55 20.16
CA THR A 2 -45.54 -19.08 18.96
C THR A 2 -44.06 -18.90 19.30
N THR A 3 -43.21 -19.80 18.81
CA THR A 3 -41.75 -19.64 18.87
C THR A 3 -41.35 -18.44 18.03
N VAL A 4 -40.97 -17.35 18.70
CA VAL A 4 -40.32 -16.21 18.07
C VAL A 4 -38.96 -16.69 17.58
N ASP A 5 -38.78 -16.83 16.27
CA ASP A 5 -37.49 -17.07 15.64
C ASP A 5 -36.56 -15.92 16.05
N ARG A 6 -35.64 -16.23 16.96
CA ARG A 6 -34.66 -15.28 17.43
C ARG A 6 -33.69 -15.06 16.28
N VAL A 7 -33.87 -13.97 15.52
CA VAL A 7 -32.93 -13.53 14.48
C VAL A 7 -31.53 -13.51 15.09
N GLN A 8 -30.73 -14.52 14.74
CA GLN A 8 -29.42 -14.71 15.33
C GLN A 8 -28.51 -13.60 14.81
N ALA A 9 -27.98 -12.79 15.72
CA ALA A 9 -27.06 -11.74 15.34
C ALA A 9 -25.86 -12.37 14.60
N PRO A 10 -25.42 -11.79 13.47
CA PRO A 10 -24.31 -12.34 12.70
C PRO A 10 -23.07 -12.47 13.58
N SER A 11 -22.41 -13.63 13.52
CA SER A 11 -21.19 -13.90 14.29
C SER A 11 -20.09 -12.88 13.96
N PRO A 12 -19.27 -12.47 14.95
CA PRO A 12 -18.15 -11.56 14.69
C PRO A 12 -17.17 -12.18 13.69
N THR A 13 -16.94 -11.50 12.56
CA THR A 13 -15.99 -11.95 11.52
C THR A 13 -14.55 -11.74 11.96
N SER A 14 -13.72 -12.77 11.82
CA SER A 14 -12.29 -12.72 12.12
C SER A 14 -11.52 -12.09 10.95
N PRO A 15 -10.43 -11.33 11.19
CA PRO A 15 -9.54 -10.90 10.10
C PRO A 15 -8.92 -12.10 9.34
N PHE A 16 -8.88 -13.29 9.94
CA PHE A 16 -8.37 -14.52 9.34
C PHE A 16 -9.44 -15.32 8.58
N ASP A 17 -10.65 -14.79 8.45
CA ASP A 17 -11.66 -15.41 7.59
C ASP A 17 -11.18 -15.42 6.13
N ALA A 18 -11.48 -16.51 5.41
CA ALA A 18 -11.11 -16.67 4.01
C ALA A 18 -11.51 -15.45 3.15
N TRP A 19 -10.67 -15.13 2.15
CA TRP A 19 -10.98 -14.10 1.18
C TRP A 19 -12.28 -14.43 0.45
N ARG A 20 -13.18 -13.46 0.38
CA ARG A 20 -14.38 -13.55 -0.44
C ARG A 20 -14.02 -13.06 -1.85
N THR A 21 -14.78 -13.46 -2.86
CA THR A 21 -14.59 -12.99 -4.24
C THR A 21 -14.49 -11.47 -4.34
N ARG A 22 -15.32 -10.74 -3.58
CA ARG A 22 -15.26 -9.26 -3.55
C ARG A 22 -13.94 -8.70 -3.01
N ASP A 23 -13.31 -9.40 -2.07
CA ASP A 23 -12.03 -8.96 -1.48
C ASP A 23 -10.93 -9.05 -2.55
N ILE A 24 -10.92 -10.15 -3.32
CA ILE A 24 -10.01 -10.36 -4.45
C ILE A 24 -10.25 -9.31 -5.53
N VAL A 25 -11.51 -9.11 -5.93
CA VAL A 25 -11.87 -8.15 -6.99
C VAL A 25 -11.47 -6.72 -6.59
N VAL A 26 -11.73 -6.30 -5.34
CA VAL A 26 -11.35 -4.96 -4.90
C VAL A 26 -9.84 -4.79 -4.78
N ALA A 27 -9.12 -5.78 -4.27
CA ALA A 27 -7.65 -5.74 -4.25
C ALA A 27 -7.08 -5.62 -5.66
N ALA A 28 -7.63 -6.38 -6.61
CA ALA A 28 -7.23 -6.35 -8.02
C ALA A 28 -7.55 -5.00 -8.67
N VAL A 29 -8.73 -4.42 -8.41
CA VAL A 29 -9.09 -3.10 -8.94
C VAL A 29 -8.17 -2.01 -8.39
N ILE A 30 -7.86 -2.03 -7.09
CA ILE A 30 -6.89 -1.10 -6.49
C ILE A 30 -5.54 -1.25 -7.18
N GLY A 31 -5.04 -2.49 -7.30
CA GLY A 31 -3.79 -2.78 -8.00
C GLY A 31 -3.79 -2.27 -9.44
N VAL A 32 -4.81 -2.57 -10.24
CA VAL A 32 -4.90 -2.15 -11.65
C VAL A 32 -4.93 -0.62 -11.79
N VAL A 33 -5.75 0.07 -10.99
CA VAL A 33 -5.82 1.54 -11.02
C VAL A 33 -4.46 2.14 -10.69
N PHE A 34 -3.81 1.66 -9.63
CA PHE A 34 -2.50 2.17 -9.25
C PHE A 34 -1.38 1.71 -10.18
N GLY A 35 -1.51 0.58 -10.88
CA GLY A 35 -0.54 0.18 -11.90
C GLY A 35 -0.49 1.14 -13.09
N VAL A 36 -1.65 1.69 -13.49
CA VAL A 36 -1.70 2.79 -14.46
C VAL A 36 -1.08 4.07 -13.88
N VAL A 37 -1.36 4.37 -12.61
CA VAL A 37 -0.73 5.51 -11.92
C VAL A 37 0.78 5.34 -11.86
N PHE A 38 1.30 4.16 -11.52
CA PHE A 38 2.72 3.84 -11.47
C PHE A 38 3.34 4.06 -12.84
N PHE A 39 2.74 3.53 -13.91
CA PHE A 39 3.22 3.77 -15.26
C PHE A 39 3.40 5.27 -15.58
N ALA A 40 2.40 6.09 -15.28
CA ALA A 40 2.52 7.54 -15.44
C ALA A 40 3.57 8.17 -14.49
N TRP A 41 3.65 7.66 -13.25
CA TRP A 41 4.58 8.14 -12.22
C TRP A 41 6.03 7.84 -12.57
N ASN A 42 6.29 6.72 -13.24
CA ASN A 42 7.62 6.34 -13.72
C ASN A 42 8.20 7.44 -14.63
N GLN A 43 7.36 7.98 -15.53
CA GLN A 43 7.75 9.06 -16.44
C GLN A 43 7.98 10.37 -15.71
N LEU A 44 7.10 10.72 -14.76
CA LEU A 44 7.25 11.91 -13.93
C LEU A 44 8.54 11.85 -13.11
N TYR A 45 8.80 10.72 -12.46
CA TYR A 45 9.99 10.52 -11.66
C TYR A 45 11.24 10.60 -12.53
N ALA A 46 11.30 9.93 -13.68
CA ALA A 46 12.46 9.99 -14.58
C ALA A 46 12.80 11.44 -14.99
N GLY A 47 11.78 12.25 -15.31
CA GLY A 47 11.98 13.66 -15.64
C GLY A 47 12.48 14.49 -14.47
N LEU A 48 11.93 14.28 -13.27
CA LEU A 48 12.34 15.01 -12.07
C LEU A 48 13.74 14.61 -11.60
N ASP A 49 14.04 13.32 -11.66
CA ASP A 49 15.29 12.69 -11.24
C ASP A 49 16.47 13.12 -12.13
N ALA A 50 16.22 13.38 -13.42
CA ALA A 50 17.23 13.93 -14.32
C ALA A 50 17.71 15.35 -13.93
N VAL A 51 16.89 16.12 -13.20
CA VAL A 51 17.16 17.54 -12.90
C VAL A 51 17.47 17.77 -11.41
N THR A 52 16.93 16.93 -10.52
CA THR A 52 16.86 17.24 -9.09
C THR A 52 17.40 16.17 -8.15
N LYS A 53 18.19 15.19 -8.61
CA LYS A 53 18.78 14.16 -7.73
C LYS A 53 19.44 14.78 -6.48
N PRO A 54 19.13 14.32 -5.25
CA PRO A 54 18.22 13.24 -4.83
C PRO A 54 16.79 13.69 -4.42
N PHE A 55 16.41 14.94 -4.66
CA PHE A 55 15.10 15.48 -4.25
C PHE A 55 13.90 14.82 -4.93
N SER A 56 14.12 14.07 -6.02
CA SER A 56 13.11 13.21 -6.66
C SER A 56 12.47 12.21 -5.69
N ASP A 57 13.18 11.78 -4.65
CA ASP A 57 12.67 10.80 -3.67
C ASP A 57 11.53 11.35 -2.78
N VAL A 58 11.27 12.66 -2.79
CA VAL A 58 10.14 13.28 -2.07
C VAL A 58 8.78 12.87 -2.66
N ILE A 59 8.73 12.35 -3.89
CA ILE A 59 7.51 11.84 -4.52
C ILE A 59 7.41 10.30 -4.55
N TYR A 60 8.35 9.59 -3.91
CA TYR A 60 8.44 8.14 -3.95
C TYR A 60 7.21 7.43 -3.37
N GLY A 61 6.58 8.03 -2.34
CA GLY A 61 5.47 7.43 -1.61
C GLY A 61 4.25 7.06 -2.46
N MET A 62 4.11 7.59 -3.69
CA MET A 62 3.02 7.20 -4.60
C MET A 62 3.07 5.71 -4.95
N TRP A 63 4.27 5.14 -5.14
CA TRP A 63 4.43 3.71 -5.43
C TRP A 63 4.03 2.84 -4.25
N LEU A 64 3.93 3.38 -3.03
CA LEU A 64 3.63 2.59 -1.84
C LEU A 64 2.14 2.64 -1.47
N VAL A 65 1.32 3.40 -2.21
CA VAL A 65 -0.09 3.62 -1.89
C VAL A 65 -0.89 2.31 -1.89
N PRO A 66 -0.78 1.40 -2.88
CA PRO A 66 -1.56 0.15 -2.88
C PRO A 66 -1.28 -0.72 -1.66
N ALA A 67 -0.01 -0.86 -1.27
CA ALA A 67 0.40 -1.58 -0.07
C ALA A 67 -0.22 -1.04 1.23
N ILE A 68 -0.72 0.20 1.26
CA ILE A 68 -1.35 0.82 2.43
C ILE A 68 -2.88 0.91 2.28
N LEU A 69 -3.38 1.30 1.11
CA LEU A 69 -4.80 1.48 0.86
C LEU A 69 -5.58 0.16 0.87
N ALA A 70 -5.07 -0.88 0.22
CA ALA A 70 -5.74 -2.17 0.15
C ALA A 70 -5.99 -2.81 1.53
N PRO A 71 -4.99 -2.90 2.45
CA PRO A 71 -5.24 -3.46 3.77
C PRO A 71 -6.16 -2.56 4.63
N LEU A 72 -6.13 -1.23 4.47
CA LEU A 72 -7.10 -0.34 5.13
C LEU A 72 -8.56 -0.65 4.74
N VAL A 73 -8.78 -0.98 3.46
CA VAL A 73 -10.09 -1.32 2.90
C VAL A 73 -10.51 -2.75 3.29
N ILE A 74 -9.68 -3.73 2.94
CA ILE A 74 -10.03 -5.16 3.00
C ILE A 74 -9.90 -5.71 4.41
N ARG A 75 -8.89 -5.25 5.16
CA ARG A 75 -8.58 -5.66 6.54
C ARG A 75 -8.36 -7.17 6.70
N LYS A 76 -7.64 -7.79 5.75
CA LYS A 76 -7.28 -9.21 5.76
C LYS A 76 -5.81 -9.44 5.43
N PRO A 77 -5.23 -10.57 5.88
CA PRO A 77 -3.88 -10.97 5.49
C PRO A 77 -3.69 -11.06 3.98
N GLY A 78 -2.54 -10.58 3.52
CA GLY A 78 -2.10 -10.58 2.13
C GLY A 78 -2.59 -9.40 1.30
N ALA A 79 -3.42 -8.51 1.85
CA ALA A 79 -4.02 -7.42 1.08
C ALA A 79 -2.99 -6.38 0.62
N ALA A 80 -1.97 -6.08 1.43
CA ALA A 80 -0.91 -5.14 1.06
C ALA A 80 -0.08 -5.71 -0.09
N LEU A 81 0.44 -6.92 0.10
CA LEU A 81 1.29 -7.59 -0.89
C LEU A 81 0.56 -7.83 -2.20
N PHE A 82 -0.69 -8.28 -2.16
CA PHE A 82 -1.47 -8.57 -3.38
C PHE A 82 -1.68 -7.31 -4.22
N ALA A 83 -2.14 -6.22 -3.61
CA ALA A 83 -2.47 -5.00 -4.35
C ALA A 83 -1.21 -4.34 -4.93
N GLU A 84 -0.11 -4.35 -4.17
CA GLU A 84 1.19 -3.84 -4.61
C GLU A 84 1.74 -4.65 -5.80
N MET A 85 1.73 -5.98 -5.70
CA MET A 85 2.14 -6.86 -6.80
C MET A 85 1.27 -6.70 -8.04
N ALA A 86 -0.04 -6.53 -7.88
CA ALA A 86 -0.94 -6.28 -9.00
C ALA A 86 -0.64 -4.93 -9.67
N GLY A 87 -0.36 -3.88 -8.90
CA GLY A 87 0.05 -2.57 -9.41
C GLY A 87 1.38 -2.62 -10.14
N ALA A 88 2.40 -3.23 -9.52
CA ALA A 88 3.70 -3.46 -10.13
C ALA A 88 3.60 -4.27 -11.43
N GLY A 89 2.79 -5.33 -11.45
CA GLY A 89 2.58 -6.15 -12.64
C GLY A 89 1.92 -5.40 -13.78
N VAL A 90 0.89 -4.59 -13.50
CA VAL A 90 0.25 -3.76 -14.51
C VAL A 90 1.20 -2.69 -15.04
N SER A 91 1.97 -2.03 -14.15
CA SER A 91 2.99 -1.05 -14.56
C SER A 91 4.06 -1.68 -15.45
N ALA A 92 4.54 -2.88 -15.09
CA ALA A 92 5.50 -3.63 -15.90
C ALA A 92 4.94 -3.97 -17.29
N LEU A 93 3.68 -4.44 -17.37
CA LEU A 93 3.00 -4.75 -18.63
C LEU A 93 2.78 -3.52 -19.51
N LEU A 94 2.59 -2.34 -18.91
CA LEU A 94 2.46 -1.08 -19.63
C LEU A 94 3.82 -0.50 -20.11
N GLY A 95 4.94 -1.16 -19.77
CA GLY A 95 6.27 -0.76 -20.25
C GLY A 95 7.06 0.07 -19.24
N SER A 96 7.06 -0.32 -17.97
CA SER A 96 7.95 0.25 -16.96
C SER A 96 9.42 0.24 -17.43
N GLN A 97 10.11 1.37 -17.26
CA GLN A 97 11.54 1.50 -17.61
C GLN A 97 12.46 0.56 -16.82
N TRP A 98 12.01 0.07 -15.66
CA TRP A 98 12.75 -0.91 -14.83
C TRP A 98 12.42 -2.36 -15.22
N GLY A 99 11.51 -2.59 -16.18
CA GLY A 99 11.21 -3.93 -16.69
C GLY A 99 10.76 -4.92 -15.57
N PRO A 100 11.25 -6.17 -15.58
CA PRO A 100 10.88 -7.18 -14.59
C PRO A 100 11.24 -6.82 -13.14
N ASP A 101 12.25 -5.97 -12.92
CA ASP A 101 12.64 -5.50 -11.59
C ASP A 101 11.50 -4.78 -10.86
N THR A 102 10.58 -4.17 -11.62
CA THR A 102 9.37 -3.55 -11.05
C THR A 102 8.57 -4.55 -10.20
N LEU A 103 8.53 -5.83 -10.57
CA LEU A 103 7.87 -6.87 -9.78
C LEU A 103 8.63 -7.20 -8.49
N LEU A 104 9.96 -7.25 -8.54
CA LEU A 104 10.78 -7.50 -7.36
C LEU A 104 10.67 -6.34 -6.37
N SER A 105 10.71 -5.11 -6.87
CA SER A 105 10.51 -3.90 -6.09
C SER A 105 9.12 -3.87 -5.43
N GLY A 106 8.05 -4.14 -6.20
CA GLY A 106 6.69 -4.26 -5.67
C GLY A 106 6.54 -5.38 -4.63
N PHE A 107 7.24 -6.50 -4.81
CA PHE A 107 7.24 -7.59 -3.84
C PHE A 107 7.83 -7.16 -2.50
N VAL A 108 9.03 -6.57 -2.50
CA VAL A 108 9.70 -6.18 -1.24
C VAL A 108 8.95 -5.07 -0.51
N GLN A 109 8.39 -4.11 -1.26
CA GLN A 109 7.58 -3.01 -0.72
C GLN A 109 6.29 -3.54 -0.08
N GLY A 110 5.51 -4.30 -0.85
CA GLY A 110 4.25 -4.88 -0.42
C GLY A 110 4.43 -5.83 0.77
N ALA A 111 5.47 -6.68 0.74
CA ALA A 111 5.78 -7.60 1.82
C ALA A 111 6.17 -6.87 3.12
N ALA A 112 6.98 -5.81 3.03
CA ALA A 112 7.37 -5.05 4.21
C ALA A 112 6.18 -4.35 4.88
N ALA A 113 5.27 -3.76 4.10
CA ALA A 113 4.01 -3.21 4.64
C ALA A 113 3.14 -4.31 5.27
N GLU A 114 2.98 -5.44 4.57
CA GLU A 114 2.20 -6.60 5.04
C GLU A 114 2.70 -7.11 6.39
N LEU A 115 4.03 -7.20 6.59
CA LEU A 115 4.63 -7.64 7.84
C LEU A 115 4.27 -6.73 9.02
N VAL A 116 4.15 -5.41 8.81
CA VAL A 116 3.72 -4.49 9.87
C VAL A 116 2.25 -4.74 10.24
N PHE A 117 1.37 -4.92 9.25
CA PHE A 117 -0.03 -5.25 9.52
C PHE A 117 -0.20 -6.63 10.16
N ALA A 118 0.62 -7.61 9.76
CA ALA A 118 0.69 -8.93 10.37
C ALA A 118 1.13 -8.86 11.83
N PHE A 119 2.14 -8.02 12.14
CA PHE A 119 2.64 -7.82 13.50
C PHE A 119 1.56 -7.31 14.47
N VAL A 120 0.68 -6.42 14.00
CA VAL A 120 -0.49 -5.96 14.79
C VAL A 120 -1.71 -6.89 14.66
N GLY A 121 -1.52 -8.07 14.07
CA GLY A 121 -2.52 -9.12 13.88
C GLY A 121 -3.72 -8.70 13.04
N TYR A 122 -3.57 -7.68 12.17
CA TYR A 122 -4.66 -7.09 11.38
C TYR A 122 -5.79 -6.47 12.21
N ARG A 123 -5.51 -6.09 13.47
CA ARG A 123 -6.52 -5.57 14.41
C ARG A 123 -6.44 -4.06 14.61
N ARG A 124 -5.34 -3.41 14.23
CA ARG A 124 -5.11 -1.97 14.45
C ARG A 124 -4.92 -1.25 13.12
N TRP A 125 -5.67 -0.18 12.93
CA TRP A 125 -5.74 0.61 11.68
C TRP A 125 -5.55 2.10 11.94
N SER A 126 -4.90 2.46 13.05
CA SER A 126 -4.63 3.84 13.43
C SER A 126 -3.49 4.44 12.60
N PHE A 127 -3.43 5.77 12.54
CA PHE A 127 -2.38 6.47 11.79
C PHE A 127 -0.95 6.03 12.16
N PRO A 128 -0.57 5.83 13.44
CA PRO A 128 0.78 5.35 13.75
C PRO A 128 1.14 4.01 13.12
N VAL A 129 0.19 3.05 13.09
CA VAL A 129 0.42 1.74 12.45
C VAL A 129 0.59 1.90 10.94
N VAL A 130 -0.28 2.70 10.33
CA VAL A 130 -0.24 3.03 8.90
C VAL A 130 1.07 3.71 8.53
N ALA A 131 1.54 4.67 9.33
CA ALA A 131 2.79 5.37 9.12
C ALA A 131 4.00 4.43 9.23
N VAL A 132 4.01 3.53 10.22
CA VAL A 132 5.07 2.52 10.36
C VAL A 132 5.06 1.54 9.17
N ALA A 133 3.88 1.11 8.69
CA ALA A 133 3.79 0.26 7.51
C ALA A 133 4.31 0.95 6.24
N ALA A 134 3.98 2.24 6.06
CA ALA A 134 4.48 3.04 4.95
C ALA A 134 6.00 3.24 5.01
N ILE A 135 6.55 3.54 6.19
CA ILE A 135 8.00 3.67 6.39
C ILE A 135 8.71 2.34 6.16
N ALA A 136 8.16 1.21 6.63
CA ALA A 136 8.73 -0.11 6.41
C ALA A 136 8.77 -0.46 4.91
N SER A 137 7.71 -0.14 4.17
CA SER A 137 7.66 -0.27 2.72
C SER A 137 8.75 0.56 2.03
N ALA A 138 8.88 1.83 2.42
CA ALA A 138 9.91 2.73 1.89
C ALA A 138 11.34 2.25 2.22
N LEU A 139 11.56 1.71 3.43
CA LEU A 139 12.85 1.17 3.84
C LEU A 139 13.24 -0.04 3.00
N ALA A 140 12.28 -0.93 2.70
CA ALA A 140 12.51 -2.08 1.83
C ALA A 140 12.81 -1.65 0.39
N ALA A 141 12.06 -0.68 -0.14
CA ALA A 141 12.31 -0.08 -1.45
C ALA A 141 13.69 0.56 -1.52
N TRP A 142 14.06 1.35 -0.50
CA TRP A 142 15.37 1.98 -0.42
C TRP A 142 16.52 0.96 -0.33
N ALA A 143 16.37 -0.11 0.45
CA ALA A 143 17.38 -1.16 0.55
C ALA A 143 17.57 -1.89 -0.78
N HIS A 144 16.47 -2.20 -1.47
CA HIS A 144 16.47 -2.74 -2.83
C HIS A 144 17.20 -1.80 -3.80
N ASP A 145 16.79 -0.53 -3.84
CA ASP A 145 17.33 0.45 -4.78
C ASP A 145 18.80 0.76 -4.47
N TRP A 146 19.21 0.78 -3.20
CA TRP A 146 20.62 0.92 -2.83
C TRP A 146 21.44 -0.16 -3.53
N VAL A 147 21.09 -1.43 -3.32
CA VAL A 147 21.88 -2.56 -3.83
C VAL A 147 21.95 -2.55 -5.36
N LEU A 148 20.85 -2.23 -6.05
CA LEU A 148 20.78 -2.35 -7.51
C LEU A 148 21.23 -1.10 -8.27
N TYR A 149 20.92 0.09 -7.77
CA TYR A 149 21.03 1.33 -8.54
C TYR A 149 21.94 2.38 -7.91
N TYR A 150 22.27 2.26 -6.62
CA TYR A 150 22.98 3.29 -5.88
C TYR A 150 24.10 2.74 -4.97
N ALA A 151 24.73 1.63 -5.36
CA ALA A 151 25.78 0.97 -4.59
C ALA A 151 26.98 1.89 -4.29
N ASP A 152 27.33 2.76 -5.25
CA ASP A 152 28.48 3.67 -5.17
C ASP A 152 28.15 5.03 -4.52
N VAL A 153 26.90 5.24 -4.09
CA VAL A 153 26.49 6.50 -3.45
C VAL A 153 26.95 6.54 -2.00
N SER A 154 27.47 7.68 -1.56
CA SER A 154 27.95 7.86 -0.19
C SER A 154 26.85 7.62 0.85
N LEU A 155 27.23 7.09 2.02
CA LEU A 155 26.30 6.81 3.11
C LEU A 155 25.46 8.04 3.50
N GLY A 156 26.06 9.23 3.54
CA GLY A 156 25.35 10.47 3.87
C GLY A 156 24.22 10.78 2.89
N LEU A 157 24.46 10.62 1.58
CA LEU A 157 23.42 10.79 0.57
C LEU A 157 22.37 9.69 0.63
N GLN A 158 22.75 8.45 0.94
CA GLN A 158 21.78 7.36 1.09
C GLN A 158 20.83 7.58 2.27
N LEU A 159 21.33 8.09 3.39
CA LEU A 159 20.49 8.46 4.53
C LEU A 159 19.57 9.65 4.21
N LEU A 160 20.04 10.61 3.40
CA LEU A 160 19.20 11.72 2.93
C LEU A 160 18.07 11.22 2.03
N ARG A 161 18.37 10.33 1.08
CA ARG A 161 17.37 9.66 0.23
C ARG A 161 16.34 8.91 1.05
N LEU A 162 16.78 8.07 1.99
CA LEU A 162 15.90 7.36 2.90
C LEU A 162 14.98 8.32 3.68
N SER A 163 15.50 9.46 4.11
CA SER A 163 14.72 10.47 4.83
C SER A 163 13.61 11.07 3.94
N PHE A 164 13.91 11.36 2.67
CA PHE A 164 12.91 11.82 1.71
C PHE A 164 11.89 10.73 1.36
N MET A 165 12.33 9.51 1.12
CA MET A 165 11.44 8.37 0.85
C MET A 165 10.51 8.10 2.05
N ALA A 166 11.03 8.12 3.28
CA ALA A 166 10.25 7.91 4.50
C ALA A 166 9.23 9.04 4.71
N LEU A 167 9.63 10.31 4.53
CA LEU A 167 8.71 11.45 4.60
C LEU A 167 7.61 11.33 3.54
N SER A 168 8.00 11.03 2.29
CA SER A 168 7.08 10.82 1.18
C SER A 168 6.10 9.68 1.46
N ALA A 169 6.59 8.58 2.03
CA ALA A 169 5.76 7.43 2.39
C ALA A 169 4.72 7.79 3.45
N VAL A 170 5.10 8.48 4.52
CA VAL A 170 4.14 8.90 5.55
C VAL A 170 3.08 9.85 4.98
N VAL A 171 3.50 10.82 4.15
CA VAL A 171 2.61 11.86 3.62
C VAL A 171 1.73 11.32 2.49
N ILE A 172 2.32 10.72 1.46
CA ILE A 172 1.59 10.28 0.27
C ILE A 172 0.94 8.92 0.52
N ALA A 173 1.70 7.90 0.93
CA ALA A 173 1.15 6.56 1.13
C ALA A 173 0.31 6.49 2.41
N GLY A 174 0.78 7.01 3.53
CA GLY A 174 0.10 6.96 4.81
C GLY A 174 -1.14 7.86 4.87
N LEU A 175 -0.93 9.18 4.87
CA LEU A 175 -2.05 10.15 4.96
C LEU A 175 -2.92 10.12 3.70
N GLY A 176 -2.33 9.99 2.52
CA GLY A 176 -3.09 9.89 1.26
C GLY A 176 -3.99 8.66 1.22
N SER A 177 -3.52 7.49 1.64
CA SER A 177 -4.39 6.30 1.72
C SER A 177 -5.52 6.45 2.75
N LEU A 178 -5.25 7.06 3.91
CA LEU A 178 -6.30 7.35 4.88
C LEU A 178 -7.33 8.34 4.33
N ALA A 179 -6.91 9.34 3.57
CA ALA A 179 -7.80 10.29 2.92
C ALA A 179 -8.64 9.62 1.83
N LEU A 180 -8.02 8.79 0.98
CA LEU A 180 -8.71 8.01 -0.05
C LEU A 180 -9.72 7.05 0.57
N GLU A 181 -9.33 6.33 1.61
CA GLU A 181 -10.20 5.38 2.29
C GLU A 181 -11.41 6.07 2.92
N ARG A 182 -11.22 7.22 3.57
CA ARG A 182 -12.33 8.04 4.10
C ARG A 182 -13.25 8.55 2.99
N SER A 183 -12.71 8.98 1.86
CA SER A 183 -13.51 9.40 0.70
C SER A 183 -14.32 8.24 0.13
N LEU A 184 -13.72 7.07 -0.04
CA LEU A 184 -14.42 5.86 -0.50
C LEU A 184 -15.54 5.48 0.47
N ARG A 185 -15.32 5.53 1.79
CA ARG A 185 -16.39 5.27 2.78
C ARG A 185 -17.59 6.19 2.61
N ARG A 186 -17.37 7.48 2.36
CA ARG A 186 -18.45 8.46 2.18
C ARG A 186 -19.35 8.15 0.99
N THR A 187 -18.86 7.38 0.01
CA THR A 187 -19.66 6.93 -1.14
C THR A 187 -20.53 5.69 -0.85
N GLY A 188 -20.36 5.04 0.30
CA GLY A 188 -21.02 3.77 0.63
C GLY A 188 -20.39 2.53 -0.02
N VAL A 189 -19.42 2.68 -0.94
CA VAL A 189 -18.77 1.55 -1.63
C VAL A 189 -18.06 0.59 -0.65
N LEU A 190 -17.69 1.09 0.53
CA LEU A 190 -16.97 0.31 1.56
C LEU A 190 -17.87 -0.36 2.60
N ASP A 191 -19.20 -0.20 2.54
CA ASP A 191 -20.17 -0.71 3.54
C ASP A 191 -20.10 -2.23 3.72
N ARG A 192 -19.65 -2.92 2.68
CA ARG A 192 -19.52 -4.38 2.65
C ARG A 192 -18.16 -4.88 3.19
N PHE A 193 -17.22 -3.99 3.49
CA PHE A 193 -15.84 -4.32 3.87
C PHE A 193 -15.57 -4.19 5.37
N GLY A 194 -14.40 -4.67 5.81
CA GLY A 194 -13.94 -4.53 7.18
C GLY A 194 -13.77 -3.06 7.59
N ALA A 195 -13.44 -2.21 6.61
CA ALA A 195 -13.38 -0.77 6.75
C ALA A 195 -14.62 -0.23 7.50
N ALA A 196 -15.83 -0.36 6.95
CA ALA A 196 -17.07 0.29 7.43
C ALA A 196 -17.35 0.19 8.94
N ARG A 197 -16.80 -0.81 9.65
CA ARG A 197 -17.11 -1.12 11.05
C ARG A 197 -16.17 -0.53 12.10
N GLY A 198 -15.14 0.23 11.72
CA GLY A 198 -14.18 0.80 12.68
C GLY A 198 -14.20 2.34 12.71
N SER A 199 -15.08 2.92 13.53
CA SER A 199 -15.01 4.33 13.95
C SER A 199 -15.18 4.43 15.46
N THR A 200 -14.07 4.38 16.18
CA THR A 200 -13.91 4.96 17.52
C THR A 200 -12.43 5.28 17.66
N GLY A 201 -12.08 6.57 17.60
CA GLY A 201 -10.72 7.09 17.70
C GLY A 201 -10.45 8.15 16.65
#